data_AF-A0A9E4E591-F1
#
_entry.id   AF-A0A9E4E591-F1
#
_cell.length_a   1.000
_cell.length_b   1.000
_cell.length_c   1.000
_cell.angle_alpha   90.00
_cell.angle_beta   90.00
_cell.angle_gamma   90.00
#
_symmetry.space_group_name_H-M   'P 1'
#
loop_
_entity.id
_entity.type
_entity.pdbx_description
1 polymer ?
#
loop_
_entity_poly.entity_id
_entity_poly.type
_entity_poly.pdbx_seq_one_letter_code
_entity_poly.pdbx_strand_id
1 'polypeptide(L)'
;MSRIKVLTALLLAGLFALLIPLSLVLAQDASGTASVQDSDNTEYSNRLSDQLSIELMDLDALPPNMAYEGWLVSDDGSRTESTGILVTDANGAVSQTFALMADGEPTGENLLGAFDKFVVTVEPVPDSDPGPSDEIEAIHQKPTAGMAHIRNLTYSAEGNPPYMAGNFHEGMPKGDAVGLRQQIGVAIEHSDLAFEASELAMVQEHACHVVNVIDGTGGANYDSACGDPGDGIGILNYSDSTAMQAGLAASAAPDEGVIVANGQLAIDRAQSAAKAATQARAEALAARASTDVAVGKIHIGNARDLLNKALGEASNAYTASQAMGTYTIAPPPPTGDYNVPTLALLTLLIGAALLVSGTLVFRHDRAAS
;
A
#
# COMPACT_ATOMS: atom_id res chain seq x y z
N MET A 1 63.43 -27.02 -26.66
CA MET A 1 62.93 -26.83 -25.28
C MET A 1 62.65 -28.20 -24.68
N SER A 2 63.16 -28.51 -23.47
CA SER A 2 62.87 -29.82 -22.86
C SER A 2 61.37 -29.91 -22.52
N ARG A 3 60.79 -31.11 -22.65
CA ARG A 3 59.36 -31.37 -22.36
C ARG A 3 58.93 -30.85 -20.97
N ILE A 4 59.86 -30.82 -20.03
CA ILE A 4 59.67 -30.26 -18.68
C ILE A 4 59.37 -28.76 -18.76
N LYS A 5 60.12 -27.97 -19.54
CA LYS A 5 59.89 -26.51 -19.67
C LYS A 5 58.54 -26.16 -20.31
N VAL A 6 58.04 -27.01 -21.22
CA VAL A 6 56.71 -26.84 -21.82
C VAL A 6 55.60 -27.19 -20.82
N LEU A 7 55.79 -28.26 -20.04
CA LEU A 7 54.86 -28.62 -18.96
C LEU A 7 54.81 -27.55 -17.86
N THR A 8 55.95 -27.00 -17.44
CA THR A 8 56.00 -25.95 -16.42
C THR A 8 55.38 -24.64 -16.92
N ALA A 9 55.54 -24.31 -18.20
CA ALA A 9 54.88 -23.15 -18.81
C ALA A 9 53.36 -23.32 -18.91
N LEU A 10 52.87 -24.52 -19.24
CA LEU A 10 51.44 -24.84 -19.25
C LEU A 10 50.84 -24.88 -17.84
N LEU A 11 51.58 -25.38 -16.85
CA LEU A 11 51.16 -25.38 -15.44
C LEU A 11 51.12 -23.97 -14.86
N LEU A 12 52.10 -23.10 -15.18
CA LEU A 12 52.05 -21.69 -14.78
C LEU A 12 50.92 -20.92 -15.48
N ALA A 13 50.65 -21.20 -16.76
CA ALA A 13 49.54 -20.60 -17.49
C ALA A 13 48.17 -21.07 -16.92
N GLY A 14 48.05 -22.34 -16.53
CA GLY A 14 46.87 -22.87 -15.84
C GLY A 14 46.70 -22.31 -14.42
N LEU A 15 47.80 -22.07 -13.70
CA LEU A 15 47.77 -21.46 -12.36
C LEU A 15 47.43 -19.96 -12.41
N PHE A 16 47.84 -19.25 -13.48
CA PHE A 16 47.43 -17.86 -13.73
C PHE A 16 45.95 -17.74 -14.16
N ALA A 17 45.40 -18.76 -14.84
CA ALA A 17 43.96 -18.81 -15.16
C ALA A 17 43.07 -19.07 -13.92
N LEU A 18 43.64 -19.59 -12.83
CA LEU A 18 42.98 -19.78 -11.53
C LEU A 18 43.05 -18.54 -10.61
N LEU A 19 43.78 -17.51 -11.01
CA LEU A 19 43.88 -16.21 -10.31
C LEU A 19 42.94 -15.16 -10.90
N ILE A 20 41.96 -15.56 -11.71
CA ILE A 20 40.80 -14.69 -11.93
C ILE A 20 40.12 -14.56 -10.56
N PRO A 21 40.01 -13.37 -9.96
CA PRO A 21 39.12 -13.20 -8.84
C PRO A 21 37.74 -13.59 -9.33
N LEU A 22 37.25 -14.77 -8.94
CA LEU A 22 35.82 -15.01 -8.86
C LEU A 22 35.31 -14.08 -7.78
N SER A 23 35.15 -12.80 -8.13
CA SER A 23 34.20 -11.95 -7.44
C SER A 23 32.86 -12.65 -7.67
N LEU A 24 32.40 -13.44 -6.69
CA LEU A 24 30.98 -13.69 -6.58
C LEU A 24 30.36 -12.31 -6.35
N VAL A 25 29.90 -11.68 -7.42
CA VAL A 25 28.81 -10.71 -7.30
C VAL A 25 27.65 -11.58 -6.83
N LEU A 26 27.37 -11.53 -5.53
CA LEU A 26 26.04 -11.92 -5.07
C LEU A 26 25.13 -10.89 -5.72
N ALA A 27 24.31 -11.31 -6.69
CA ALA A 27 23.21 -10.49 -7.14
C ALA A 27 22.43 -10.07 -5.88
N GLN A 28 22.30 -8.77 -5.66
CA GLN A 28 21.42 -8.29 -4.63
C GLN A 28 20.06 -8.16 -5.29
N ASP A 29 19.07 -8.80 -4.69
CA ASP A 29 17.73 -8.87 -5.25
C ASP A 29 16.99 -7.58 -4.91
N ALA A 30 16.51 -6.86 -5.94
CA ALA A 30 15.73 -5.65 -5.76
C ALA A 30 14.55 -5.90 -4.81
N SER A 31 14.45 -5.08 -3.77
CA SER A 31 13.38 -5.23 -2.77
C SER A 31 12.86 -3.87 -2.31
N GLY A 32 11.66 -3.86 -1.75
CA GLY A 32 11.09 -2.63 -1.19
C GLY A 32 9.58 -2.60 -1.22
N THR A 33 9.04 -1.39 -1.23
CA THR A 33 7.60 -1.17 -1.23
C THR A 33 7.19 -0.03 -2.15
N ALA A 34 6.01 -0.15 -2.75
CA ALA A 34 5.30 0.99 -3.28
C ALA A 34 3.95 1.10 -2.56
N SER A 35 3.73 2.18 -1.80
CA SER A 35 2.55 2.36 -0.94
C SER A 35 1.71 3.53 -1.41
N VAL A 36 0.39 3.32 -1.48
CA VAL A 36 -0.55 4.40 -1.79
C VAL A 36 -0.83 5.23 -0.54
N GLN A 37 -0.85 6.55 -0.73
CA GLN A 37 -1.10 7.58 0.27
C GLN A 37 -1.91 8.73 -0.33
N ASP A 38 -2.27 9.71 0.50
CA ASP A 38 -2.97 10.92 0.05
C ASP A 38 -1.96 12.01 -0.37
N SER A 39 -2.22 12.65 -1.51
CA SER A 39 -1.46 13.81 -1.97
C SER A 39 -1.72 15.05 -1.11
N ASP A 40 -2.93 15.18 -0.55
CA ASP A 40 -3.35 16.22 0.38
C ASP A 40 -3.89 15.61 1.68
N ASN A 41 -3.25 15.98 2.80
CA ASN A 41 -3.59 15.50 4.13
C ASN A 41 -4.27 16.57 5.02
N THR A 42 -4.54 17.76 4.48
CA THR A 42 -5.05 18.92 5.22
C THR A 42 -6.47 18.72 5.74
N GLU A 43 -7.35 18.14 4.92
CA GLU A 43 -8.74 17.83 5.28
C GLU A 43 -9.12 16.40 4.88
N TYR A 44 -10.02 15.78 5.63
CA TYR A 44 -10.42 14.39 5.38
C TYR A 44 -11.16 14.20 4.05
N SER A 45 -11.79 15.25 3.52
CA SER A 45 -12.44 15.27 2.20
C SER A 45 -11.44 15.26 1.04
N ASN A 46 -10.19 15.68 1.26
CA ASN A 46 -9.15 15.75 0.25
C ASN A 46 -8.23 14.52 0.23
N ARG A 47 -8.51 13.54 1.11
CA ARG A 47 -7.76 12.29 1.22
C ARG A 47 -8.34 11.26 0.25
N LEU A 48 -7.70 11.16 -0.92
CA LEU A 48 -8.20 10.46 -2.10
C LEU A 48 -7.44 9.17 -2.44
N SER A 49 -6.39 8.80 -1.70
CA SER A 49 -5.47 7.69 -2.04
C SER A 49 -4.89 7.82 -3.46
N ASP A 50 -4.41 9.01 -3.80
CA ASP A 50 -4.08 9.47 -5.15
C ASP A 50 -2.57 9.69 -5.39
N GLN A 51 -1.73 9.35 -4.40
CA GLN A 51 -0.28 9.42 -4.50
C GLN A 51 0.36 8.06 -4.16
N LEU A 52 1.40 7.69 -4.88
CA LEU A 52 2.23 6.52 -4.64
C LEU A 52 3.58 6.98 -4.08
N SER A 53 4.02 6.41 -2.96
CA SER A 53 5.40 6.50 -2.46
C SER A 53 6.13 5.21 -2.81
N ILE A 54 7.25 5.32 -3.51
CA ILE A 54 8.07 4.20 -3.98
C ILE A 54 9.39 4.26 -3.23
N GLU A 55 9.68 3.18 -2.50
CA GLU A 55 10.90 2.99 -1.71
C GLU A 55 11.49 1.63 -2.11
N LEU A 56 12.58 1.64 -2.88
CA LEU A 56 13.28 0.43 -3.32
C LEU A 56 14.74 0.46 -2.84
N MET A 57 15.32 -0.71 -2.70
CA MET A 57 16.73 -0.90 -2.37
C MET A 57 17.32 -2.01 -3.22
N ASP A 58 18.65 -2.05 -3.23
CA ASP A 58 19.44 -3.13 -3.82
C ASP A 58 19.25 -3.30 -5.34
N LEU A 59 18.91 -2.23 -6.06
CA LEU A 59 18.89 -2.24 -7.52
C LEU A 59 20.31 -2.25 -8.09
N ASP A 60 20.56 -3.17 -9.01
CA ASP A 60 21.86 -3.30 -9.67
C ASP A 60 22.15 -2.10 -10.60
N ALA A 61 23.44 -1.76 -10.74
CA ALA A 61 23.86 -0.68 -11.62
C ALA A 61 23.65 -1.03 -13.09
N LEU A 62 22.85 -0.21 -13.79
CA LEU A 62 22.55 -0.40 -15.21
C LEU A 62 23.62 0.22 -16.14
N PRO A 63 23.74 -0.26 -17.39
CA PRO A 63 24.52 0.40 -18.42
C PRO A 63 24.08 1.85 -18.68
N PRO A 64 24.95 2.76 -19.19
CA PRO A 64 24.63 4.18 -19.36
C PRO A 64 23.45 4.53 -20.27
N ASN A 65 22.93 3.56 -21.03
CA ASN A 65 21.82 3.70 -21.98
C ASN A 65 20.57 2.96 -21.54
N MET A 66 20.50 2.56 -20.27
CA MET A 66 19.37 1.89 -19.65
C MET A 66 19.00 2.62 -18.35
N ALA A 67 17.73 2.58 -17.97
CA ALA A 67 17.23 3.09 -16.71
C ALA A 67 16.12 2.19 -16.16
N TYR A 68 15.90 2.21 -14.85
CA TYR A 68 14.72 1.59 -14.28
C TYR A 68 13.51 2.52 -14.45
N GLU A 69 12.35 1.96 -14.75
CA GLU A 69 11.09 2.68 -14.80
C GLU A 69 10.02 1.92 -14.00
N GLY A 70 9.23 2.64 -13.22
CA GLY A 70 8.14 2.06 -12.45
C GLY A 70 6.80 2.23 -13.17
N TRP A 71 5.93 1.23 -13.09
CA TRP A 71 4.66 1.20 -13.79
C TRP A 71 3.53 0.75 -12.88
N LEU A 72 2.41 1.48 -12.90
CA LEU A 72 1.13 1.01 -12.38
C LEU A 72 0.34 0.34 -13.50
N VAL A 73 -0.29 -0.80 -13.22
CA VAL A 73 -1.04 -1.58 -14.22
C VAL A 73 -2.40 -1.97 -13.66
N SER A 74 -3.46 -1.80 -14.48
CA SER A 74 -4.83 -2.16 -14.11
C SER A 74 -5.04 -3.67 -14.05
N ASP A 75 -6.11 -4.08 -13.38
CA ASP A 75 -6.49 -5.49 -13.18
C ASP A 75 -6.51 -6.31 -14.48
N ASP A 76 -7.01 -5.70 -15.55
CA ASP A 76 -7.14 -6.32 -16.88
C ASP A 76 -5.94 -6.04 -17.79
N GLY A 77 -4.94 -5.29 -17.30
CA GLY A 77 -3.77 -4.84 -18.05
C GLY A 77 -4.07 -3.87 -19.18
N SER A 78 -5.31 -3.36 -19.30
CA SER A 78 -5.70 -2.45 -20.39
C SER A 78 -5.17 -1.02 -20.20
N ARG A 79 -4.81 -0.65 -18.97
CA ARG A 79 -4.23 0.63 -18.61
C ARG A 79 -2.90 0.42 -17.90
N THR A 80 -1.89 1.13 -18.37
CA THR A 80 -0.56 1.20 -17.78
C THR A 80 -0.18 2.66 -17.62
N GLU A 81 0.33 3.04 -16.46
CA GLU A 81 0.79 4.40 -16.18
C GLU A 81 2.25 4.35 -15.74
N SER A 82 3.10 5.08 -16.45
CA SER A 82 4.48 5.30 -16.02
C SER A 82 4.50 6.18 -14.77
N THR A 83 5.27 5.75 -13.77
CA THR A 83 5.60 6.53 -12.58
C THR A 83 6.89 7.34 -12.75
N GLY A 84 7.48 7.29 -13.94
CA GLY A 84 8.74 7.92 -14.33
C GLY A 84 9.98 7.07 -14.07
N ILE A 85 11.11 7.52 -14.63
CA ILE A 85 12.43 6.93 -14.41
C ILE A 85 12.76 6.93 -12.91
N LEU A 86 13.10 5.75 -12.38
CA LEU A 86 13.50 5.56 -11.00
C LEU A 86 14.94 6.01 -10.83
N VAL A 87 15.14 7.07 -10.04
CA VAL A 87 16.48 7.62 -9.79
C VAL A 87 17.13 6.87 -8.64
N THR A 88 18.12 6.03 -8.96
CA THR A 88 18.89 5.27 -7.97
C THR A 88 20.01 6.11 -7.35
N ASP A 89 20.19 6.01 -6.04
CA ASP A 89 21.36 6.55 -5.35
C ASP A 89 22.62 5.67 -5.53
N ALA A 90 23.72 6.04 -4.88
CA ALA A 90 24.99 5.30 -4.98
C ALA A 90 24.95 3.87 -4.42
N ASN A 91 23.91 3.53 -3.66
CA ASN A 91 23.69 2.21 -3.07
C ASN A 91 22.57 1.43 -3.80
N GLY A 92 22.05 1.94 -4.93
CA GLY A 92 20.93 1.31 -5.63
C GLY A 92 19.58 1.52 -4.95
N ALA A 93 19.44 2.52 -4.08
CA ALA A 93 18.18 2.85 -3.44
C ALA A 93 17.38 3.90 -4.22
N VAL A 94 16.06 3.79 -4.19
CA VAL A 94 15.09 4.73 -4.80
C VAL A 94 14.17 5.22 -3.70
N SER A 95 13.95 6.52 -3.64
CA SER A 95 12.91 7.16 -2.84
C SER A 95 12.25 8.23 -3.70
N GLN A 96 11.00 8.00 -4.09
CA GLN A 96 10.25 8.91 -4.95
C GLN A 96 8.75 8.86 -4.67
N THR A 97 8.06 9.91 -5.12
CA THR A 97 6.60 9.98 -5.08
C THR A 97 6.04 10.20 -6.48
N PHE A 98 4.90 9.60 -6.76
CA PHE A 98 4.15 9.76 -8.01
C PHE A 98 2.69 10.11 -7.70
N ALA A 99 2.11 11.00 -8.49
CA ALA A 99 0.68 11.21 -8.55
C ALA A 99 0.30 11.40 -10.03
N LEU A 100 -0.92 11.00 -10.40
CA LEU A 100 -1.44 11.28 -11.73
C LEU A 100 -1.68 12.78 -11.87
N MET A 101 -1.05 13.43 -12.84
CA MET A 101 -1.12 14.88 -13.03
C MET A 101 -2.01 15.25 -14.23
N ALA A 102 -2.84 16.27 -14.07
CA ALA A 102 -3.54 16.95 -15.17
C ALA A 102 -3.39 18.46 -14.99
N ASP A 103 -2.99 19.15 -16.05
CA ASP A 103 -2.80 20.61 -16.07
C ASP A 103 -1.89 21.16 -14.95
N GLY A 104 -0.92 20.34 -14.49
CA GLY A 104 0.07 20.72 -13.47
C GLY A 104 -0.33 20.42 -12.03
N GLU A 105 -1.50 19.84 -11.79
CA GLU A 105 -2.00 19.46 -10.46
C GLU A 105 -2.35 17.97 -10.40
N PRO A 106 -2.34 17.33 -9.20
CA PRO A 106 -2.85 15.97 -9.05
C PRO A 106 -4.31 15.86 -9.48
N THR A 107 -4.63 14.83 -10.26
CA THR A 107 -6.00 14.55 -10.76
C THR A 107 -6.98 14.22 -9.64
N GLY A 108 -6.49 13.70 -8.52
CA GLY A 108 -7.28 13.12 -7.44
C GLY A 108 -7.83 11.72 -7.74
N GLU A 109 -7.44 11.08 -8.84
CA GLU A 109 -7.84 9.70 -9.12
C GLU A 109 -7.30 8.74 -8.04
N ASN A 110 -8.16 7.87 -7.50
CA ASN A 110 -7.77 6.91 -6.49
C ASN A 110 -6.94 5.78 -7.13
N LEU A 111 -5.66 5.67 -6.76
CA LEU A 111 -4.75 4.71 -7.37
C LEU A 111 -5.14 3.25 -7.04
N LEU A 112 -5.70 2.98 -5.86
CA LEU A 112 -6.21 1.65 -5.49
C LEU A 112 -7.50 1.29 -6.23
N GLY A 113 -8.27 2.29 -6.65
CA GLY A 113 -9.45 2.13 -7.49
C GLY A 113 -9.11 1.70 -8.92
N ALA A 114 -7.96 2.14 -9.45
CA ALA A 114 -7.58 1.96 -10.85
C ALA A 114 -6.53 0.84 -11.10
N PHE A 115 -5.68 0.54 -10.13
CA PHE A 115 -4.52 -0.35 -10.32
C PHE A 115 -4.46 -1.44 -9.24
N ASP A 116 -3.92 -2.62 -9.61
CA ASP A 116 -3.65 -3.74 -8.69
C ASP A 116 -2.23 -4.30 -8.80
N LYS A 117 -1.41 -3.72 -9.68
CA LYS A 117 -0.06 -4.21 -9.95
C LYS A 117 0.91 -3.05 -10.10
N PHE A 118 2.09 -3.24 -9.51
CA PHE A 118 3.26 -2.40 -9.70
C PHE A 118 4.39 -3.23 -10.29
N VAL A 119 5.05 -2.70 -11.32
CA VAL A 119 6.16 -3.35 -12.03
C VAL A 119 7.32 -2.37 -12.15
N VAL A 120 8.54 -2.87 -11.98
CA VAL A 120 9.78 -2.17 -12.31
C VAL A 120 10.39 -2.87 -13.51
N THR A 121 10.65 -2.12 -14.58
CA THR A 121 11.28 -2.62 -15.80
C THR A 121 12.62 -1.93 -16.05
N VAL A 122 13.45 -2.56 -16.87
CA VAL A 122 14.66 -1.97 -17.45
C VAL A 122 14.29 -1.41 -18.83
N GLU A 123 14.45 -0.10 -19.00
CA GLU A 123 14.06 0.63 -20.21
C GLU A 123 15.26 1.28 -20.92
N PRO A 124 15.27 1.34 -22.27
CA PRO A 124 16.30 2.04 -23.01
C PRO A 124 16.20 3.56 -22.84
N VAL A 125 17.34 4.26 -22.87
CA VAL A 125 17.39 5.73 -22.87
C VAL A 125 18.14 6.24 -24.11
N PRO A 126 17.47 6.94 -25.05
CA PRO A 126 16.06 7.35 -25.06
C PRO A 126 15.09 6.20 -25.37
N ASP A 127 13.93 6.21 -24.73
CA ASP A 127 12.84 5.27 -24.99
C ASP A 127 11.89 5.78 -26.09
N SER A 128 11.39 4.87 -26.92
CA SER A 128 10.41 5.13 -27.97
C SER A 128 9.13 4.31 -27.82
N ASP A 129 9.09 3.33 -26.91
CA ASP A 129 7.89 2.59 -26.56
C ASP A 129 7.16 3.33 -25.43
N PRO A 130 5.85 3.61 -25.55
CA PRO A 130 5.09 4.19 -24.44
C PRO A 130 4.69 3.19 -23.34
N GLY A 131 4.94 1.88 -23.54
CA GLY A 131 4.62 0.83 -22.57
C GLY A 131 5.86 0.22 -21.90
N PRO A 132 5.65 -0.56 -20.81
CA PRO A 132 6.74 -1.27 -20.14
C PRO A 132 7.38 -2.31 -21.05
N SER A 133 8.70 -2.44 -20.99
CA SER A 133 9.43 -3.53 -21.64
C SER A 133 9.14 -4.90 -21.02
N ASP A 134 9.57 -5.96 -21.73
CA ASP A 134 9.53 -7.33 -21.23
C ASP A 134 10.64 -7.62 -20.18
N GLU A 135 11.59 -6.70 -19.97
CA GLU A 135 12.70 -6.87 -19.02
C GLU A 135 12.29 -6.39 -17.62
N ILE A 136 11.62 -7.28 -16.88
CA ILE A 136 11.09 -7.01 -15.54
C ILE A 136 12.19 -7.26 -14.49
N GLU A 137 12.53 -6.21 -13.75
CA GLU A 137 13.43 -6.27 -12.60
C GLU A 137 12.70 -6.72 -11.34
N ALA A 138 11.52 -6.14 -11.08
CA ALA A 138 10.73 -6.44 -9.89
C ALA A 138 9.24 -6.25 -10.14
N ILE A 139 8.41 -7.01 -9.42
CA ILE A 139 6.97 -7.02 -9.66
C ILE A 139 6.21 -7.41 -8.39
N HIS A 140 5.06 -6.76 -8.19
CA HIS A 140 4.03 -7.29 -7.30
C HIS A 140 2.64 -7.01 -7.86
N GLN A 141 1.83 -8.07 -7.94
CA GLN A 141 0.40 -7.97 -8.23
C GLN A 141 -0.39 -8.39 -6.99
N LYS A 142 -1.35 -7.56 -6.62
CA LYS A 142 -2.26 -7.84 -5.51
C LYS A 142 -3.34 -8.83 -5.94
N PRO A 143 -3.76 -9.75 -5.04
CA PRO A 143 -4.86 -10.65 -5.34
C PRO A 143 -6.16 -9.87 -5.59
N THR A 144 -6.77 -10.09 -6.76
CA THR A 144 -8.02 -9.41 -7.19
C THR A 144 -9.13 -9.50 -6.15
N ALA A 145 -9.27 -10.65 -5.49
CA ALA A 145 -10.30 -10.85 -4.46
C ALA A 145 -10.08 -9.96 -3.23
N GLY A 146 -8.83 -9.73 -2.81
CA GLY A 146 -8.51 -8.80 -1.73
C GLY A 146 -8.73 -7.35 -2.16
N MET A 147 -8.34 -7.00 -3.38
CA MET A 147 -8.51 -5.65 -3.93
C MET A 147 -9.96 -5.20 -4.03
N ALA A 148 -10.90 -6.09 -4.35
CA ALA A 148 -12.32 -5.75 -4.35
C ALA A 148 -12.80 -5.18 -3.00
N HIS A 149 -12.34 -5.75 -1.89
CA HIS A 149 -12.68 -5.29 -0.54
C HIS A 149 -11.88 -4.05 -0.11
N ILE A 150 -10.62 -3.93 -0.53
CA ILE A 150 -9.82 -2.72 -0.30
C ILE A 150 -10.48 -1.50 -0.98
N ARG A 151 -10.99 -1.68 -2.20
CA ARG A 151 -11.70 -0.61 -2.94
C ARG A 151 -13.00 -0.18 -2.27
N ASN A 152 -13.76 -1.12 -1.70
CA ASN A 152 -14.94 -0.78 -0.88
C ASN A 152 -14.58 0.08 0.33
N LEU A 153 -13.36 -0.01 0.85
CA LEU A 153 -12.92 0.81 1.98
C LEU A 153 -12.46 2.21 1.57
N THR A 154 -11.60 2.29 0.55
CA THR A 154 -10.83 3.50 0.23
C THR A 154 -11.40 4.33 -0.92
N TYR A 155 -12.17 3.72 -1.81
CA TYR A 155 -12.62 4.35 -3.06
C TYR A 155 -14.15 4.36 -3.18
N SER A 156 -14.78 3.21 -3.41
CA SER A 156 -16.21 3.16 -3.69
C SER A 156 -16.84 1.88 -3.19
N ALA A 157 -17.91 2.03 -2.42
CA ALA A 157 -18.76 0.94 -1.98
C ALA A 157 -20.20 1.18 -2.43
N GLU A 158 -20.78 0.18 -3.10
CA GLU A 158 -22.15 0.26 -3.61
C GLU A 158 -23.15 0.49 -2.47
N GLY A 159 -24.11 1.40 -2.69
CA GLY A 159 -25.13 1.75 -1.71
C GLY A 159 -24.75 2.91 -0.80
N ASN A 160 -23.48 3.32 -0.75
CA ASN A 160 -23.09 4.50 0.01
C ASN A 160 -23.45 5.80 -0.72
N PRO A 161 -23.81 6.87 0.02
CA PRO A 161 -23.97 8.21 -0.53
C PRO A 161 -22.71 8.69 -1.26
N PRO A 162 -22.85 9.52 -2.31
CA PRO A 162 -21.73 9.90 -3.14
C PRO A 162 -20.78 10.89 -2.45
N TYR A 163 -19.55 10.99 -2.97
CA TYR A 163 -18.68 12.13 -2.68
C TYR A 163 -19.37 13.42 -3.15
N MET A 164 -19.37 14.43 -2.28
CA MET A 164 -19.93 15.75 -2.59
C MET A 164 -18.92 16.68 -3.27
N ALA A 165 -17.64 16.33 -3.25
CA ALA A 165 -16.52 17.07 -3.83
C ALA A 165 -15.35 16.10 -4.08
N GLY A 166 -14.32 16.53 -4.81
CA GLY A 166 -13.11 15.73 -5.07
C GLY A 166 -12.82 15.48 -6.54
N ASN A 167 -13.24 16.38 -7.44
CA ASN A 167 -13.00 16.35 -8.89
C ASN A 167 -13.33 14.98 -9.51
N PHE A 168 -12.36 14.08 -9.58
CA PHE A 168 -12.51 12.73 -10.09
C PHE A 168 -13.54 11.88 -9.32
N HIS A 169 -13.75 12.14 -8.02
CA HIS A 169 -14.64 11.30 -7.19
C HIS A 169 -16.08 11.82 -7.09
N GLU A 170 -16.34 13.06 -7.52
CA GLU A 170 -17.66 13.69 -7.35
C GLU A 170 -18.78 12.85 -7.98
N GLY A 171 -19.83 12.58 -7.20
CA GLY A 171 -20.96 11.78 -7.65
C GLY A 171 -20.75 10.26 -7.59
N MET A 172 -19.55 9.76 -7.31
CA MET A 172 -19.34 8.33 -7.07
C MET A 172 -19.69 7.94 -5.63
N PRO A 173 -20.26 6.74 -5.37
CA PRO A 173 -20.43 6.22 -4.02
C PRO A 173 -19.10 6.19 -3.29
N LYS A 174 -19.04 6.66 -2.04
CA LYS A 174 -17.79 6.68 -1.27
C LYS A 174 -17.48 5.35 -0.60
N GLY A 175 -16.20 5.10 -0.38
CA GLY A 175 -15.75 3.94 0.40
C GLY A 175 -16.18 4.01 1.88
N ASP A 176 -16.28 2.86 2.53
CA ASP A 176 -16.78 2.74 3.90
C ASP A 176 -15.91 3.49 4.92
N ALA A 177 -14.59 3.37 4.81
CA ALA A 177 -13.66 4.06 5.71
C ALA A 177 -13.64 5.58 5.46
N VAL A 178 -13.97 6.01 4.23
CA VAL A 178 -14.14 7.42 3.88
C VAL A 178 -15.41 7.96 4.52
N GLY A 179 -16.54 7.27 4.32
CA GLY A 179 -17.83 7.61 4.92
C GLY A 179 -17.76 7.70 6.44
N LEU A 180 -17.06 6.76 7.08
CA LEU A 180 -16.82 6.76 8.52
C LEU A 180 -16.22 8.09 9.01
N ARG A 181 -15.11 8.53 8.41
CA ARG A 181 -14.43 9.78 8.82
C ARG A 181 -15.30 11.00 8.57
N GLN A 182 -15.97 11.05 7.41
CA GLN A 182 -16.83 12.17 7.05
C GLN A 182 -17.99 12.33 8.04
N GLN A 183 -18.71 11.25 8.38
CA GLN A 183 -19.83 11.33 9.31
C GLN A 183 -19.36 11.70 10.73
N ILE A 184 -18.19 11.23 11.17
CA ILE A 184 -17.61 11.70 12.45
C ILE A 184 -17.33 13.20 12.39
N GLY A 185 -16.80 13.72 11.28
CA GLY A 185 -16.61 15.16 11.06
C GLY A 185 -17.91 15.97 11.20
N VAL A 186 -19.00 15.51 10.57
CA VAL A 186 -20.32 16.14 10.67
C VAL A 186 -20.84 16.13 12.12
N ALA A 187 -20.66 15.03 12.85
CA ALA A 187 -21.04 14.96 14.26
C ALA A 187 -20.22 15.93 15.14
N ILE A 188 -18.93 16.15 14.82
CA ILE A 188 -18.09 17.13 15.53
C ILE A 188 -18.60 18.54 15.26
N GLU A 189 -18.90 18.89 14.01
CA GLU A 189 -19.43 20.20 13.63
C GLU A 189 -20.72 20.52 14.41
N HIS A 190 -21.67 19.58 14.49
CA HIS A 190 -22.86 19.77 15.30
C HIS A 190 -22.60 19.80 16.79
N SER A 191 -21.60 19.07 17.30
CA SER A 191 -21.20 19.17 18.70
C SER A 191 -20.64 20.56 19.03
N ASP A 192 -19.88 21.16 18.12
CA ASP A 192 -19.36 22.53 18.27
C ASP A 192 -20.48 23.57 18.23
N LEU A 193 -21.42 23.46 17.28
CA LEU A 193 -22.59 24.35 17.22
C LEU A 193 -23.42 24.29 18.51
N ALA A 194 -23.66 23.09 19.06
CA ALA A 194 -24.31 22.92 20.36
C ALA A 194 -23.50 23.55 21.51
N PHE A 195 -22.17 23.40 21.50
CA PHE A 195 -21.31 23.95 22.54
C PHE A 195 -21.28 25.48 22.54
N GLU A 196 -21.37 26.10 21.35
CA GLU A 196 -21.37 27.56 21.19
C GLU A 196 -22.74 28.20 21.43
N ALA A 197 -23.83 27.45 21.26
CA ALA A 197 -25.20 27.94 21.41
C ALA A 197 -25.50 28.63 22.75
N SER A 198 -26.23 29.76 22.74
CA SER A 198 -26.65 30.44 23.98
C SER A 198 -27.97 29.94 24.56
N GLU A 199 -28.79 29.31 23.73
CA GLU A 199 -30.15 28.87 24.07
C GLU A 199 -30.23 27.35 24.26
N LEU A 200 -30.97 26.90 25.28
CA LEU A 200 -31.12 25.46 25.56
C LEU A 200 -31.70 24.70 24.37
N ALA A 201 -32.66 25.29 23.66
CA ALA A 201 -33.27 24.67 22.50
C ALA A 201 -32.24 24.34 21.40
N MET A 202 -31.29 25.25 21.15
CA MET A 202 -30.22 25.04 20.17
C MET A 202 -29.20 23.99 20.63
N VAL A 203 -28.88 23.94 21.93
CA VAL A 203 -28.05 22.86 22.50
C VAL A 203 -28.72 21.51 22.26
N GLN A 204 -30.02 21.41 22.53
CA GLN A 204 -30.79 20.17 22.39
C GLN A 204 -30.97 19.75 20.93
N GLU A 205 -31.20 20.71 20.01
CA GLU A 205 -31.34 20.47 18.58
C GLU A 205 -30.05 19.90 17.99
N HIS A 206 -28.93 20.57 18.20
CA HIS A 206 -27.65 20.10 17.69
C HIS A 206 -27.16 18.82 18.40
N ALA A 207 -27.47 18.62 19.69
CA ALA A 207 -27.26 17.32 20.34
C ALA A 207 -28.10 16.20 19.68
N CYS A 208 -29.31 16.50 19.24
CA CYS A 208 -30.14 15.55 18.50
C CYS A 208 -29.52 15.22 17.12
N HIS A 209 -28.98 16.23 16.41
CA HIS A 209 -28.24 16.01 15.18
C HIS A 209 -27.04 15.07 15.37
N VAL A 210 -26.25 15.26 16.44
CA VAL A 210 -25.13 14.37 16.77
C VAL A 210 -25.60 12.92 16.93
N VAL A 211 -26.73 12.71 17.62
CA VAL A 211 -27.33 11.37 17.76
C VAL A 211 -27.73 10.81 16.39
N ASN A 212 -28.41 11.59 15.55
CA ASN A 212 -28.85 11.15 14.22
C ASN A 212 -27.67 10.79 13.30
N VAL A 213 -26.58 11.55 13.33
CA VAL A 213 -25.36 11.26 12.56
C VAL A 213 -24.64 10.02 13.07
N ILE A 214 -24.67 9.74 14.38
CA ILE A 214 -24.06 8.51 14.93
C ILE A 214 -24.86 7.27 14.56
N ASP A 215 -26.19 7.36 14.67
CA ASP A 215 -27.11 6.22 14.51
C ASP A 215 -27.48 5.94 13.05
N GLY A 216 -27.55 6.99 12.22
CA GLY A 216 -28.16 6.93 10.90
C GLY A 216 -29.67 6.70 10.96
N THR A 217 -30.33 6.75 9.81
CA THR A 217 -31.80 6.64 9.68
C THR A 217 -32.37 5.31 10.18
N GLY A 218 -31.54 4.25 10.21
CA GLY A 218 -31.92 2.94 10.73
C GLY A 218 -31.64 2.72 12.21
N GLY A 219 -31.02 3.68 12.90
CA GLY A 219 -30.61 3.51 14.30
C GLY A 219 -31.73 3.74 15.31
N ALA A 220 -31.61 3.09 16.48
CA ALA A 220 -32.67 3.06 17.48
C ALA A 220 -32.96 4.43 18.14
N ASN A 221 -32.00 5.35 18.12
CA ASN A 221 -32.14 6.69 18.70
C ASN A 221 -32.35 7.77 17.63
N TYR A 222 -32.46 7.38 16.36
CA TYR A 222 -32.75 8.32 15.29
C TYR A 222 -34.10 9.01 15.50
N ASP A 223 -34.11 10.32 15.35
CA ASP A 223 -35.30 11.14 15.46
C ASP A 223 -35.42 12.08 14.24
N SER A 224 -36.29 11.72 13.31
CA SER A 224 -36.54 12.51 12.10
C SER A 224 -37.06 13.92 12.39
N ALA A 225 -37.66 14.17 13.56
CA ALA A 225 -38.21 15.48 13.90
C ALA A 225 -37.10 16.53 14.11
N CYS A 226 -35.88 16.10 14.43
CA CYS A 226 -34.72 16.98 14.54
C CYS A 226 -34.05 17.27 13.18
N GLY A 227 -34.38 16.54 12.12
CA GLY A 227 -33.62 16.58 10.86
C GLY A 227 -32.34 15.74 10.93
N ASP A 228 -31.78 15.44 9.76
CA ASP A 228 -30.57 14.62 9.62
C ASP A 228 -29.53 15.39 8.79
N PRO A 229 -28.51 15.97 9.44
CA PRO A 229 -27.42 16.61 8.72
C PRO A 229 -26.37 15.60 8.22
N GLY A 230 -26.47 14.33 8.63
CA GLY A 230 -25.63 13.27 8.12
C GLY A 230 -26.07 12.81 6.73
N ASP A 231 -25.49 11.68 6.31
CA ASP A 231 -25.80 11.05 5.04
C ASP A 231 -26.81 9.89 5.16
N GLY A 232 -27.38 9.72 6.35
CA GLY A 232 -28.39 8.72 6.67
C GLY A 232 -27.88 7.30 6.95
N ILE A 233 -26.59 7.02 6.72
CA ILE A 233 -25.98 5.70 7.00
C ILE A 233 -25.60 5.58 8.48
N GLY A 234 -24.93 6.59 9.02
CA GLY A 234 -24.54 6.64 10.43
C GLY A 234 -23.13 6.09 10.73
N ILE A 235 -22.45 6.70 11.70
CA ILE A 235 -21.08 6.37 12.10
C ILE A 235 -20.92 4.89 12.50
N LEU A 236 -21.90 4.33 13.22
CA LEU A 236 -21.82 2.94 13.69
C LEU A 236 -21.92 1.95 12.52
N ASN A 237 -22.80 2.20 11.56
CA ASN A 237 -22.94 1.36 10.38
C ASN A 237 -21.68 1.44 9.50
N TYR A 238 -21.12 2.63 9.29
CA TYR A 238 -19.83 2.75 8.59
C TYR A 238 -18.69 2.05 9.31
N SER A 239 -18.67 2.07 10.65
CA SER A 239 -17.66 1.36 11.43
C SER A 239 -17.75 -0.15 11.25
N ASP A 240 -18.97 -0.69 11.28
CA ASP A 240 -19.23 -2.12 11.08
C ASP A 240 -18.90 -2.55 9.64
N SER A 241 -19.32 -1.77 8.64
CA SER A 241 -18.97 -2.02 7.23
C SER A 241 -17.47 -1.96 7.00
N THR A 242 -16.78 -0.97 7.58
CA THR A 242 -15.31 -0.86 7.51
C THR A 242 -14.63 -2.11 8.09
N ALA A 243 -15.02 -2.54 9.29
CA ALA A 243 -14.47 -3.74 9.90
C ALA A 243 -14.78 -5.01 9.07
N MET A 244 -16.00 -5.10 8.52
CA MET A 244 -16.40 -6.22 7.67
C MET A 244 -15.55 -6.30 6.40
N GLN A 245 -15.43 -5.21 5.62
CA GLN A 245 -14.65 -5.20 4.38
C GLN A 245 -13.16 -5.46 4.66
N ALA A 246 -12.60 -4.92 5.73
CA ALA A 246 -11.22 -5.19 6.12
C ALA A 246 -10.98 -6.68 6.45
N GLY A 247 -11.92 -7.31 7.16
CA GLY A 247 -11.87 -8.75 7.44
C GLY A 247 -12.03 -9.60 6.19
N LEU A 248 -12.88 -9.19 5.25
CA LEU A 248 -13.04 -9.86 3.96
C LEU A 248 -11.79 -9.73 3.09
N ALA A 249 -11.14 -8.55 3.05
CA ALA A 249 -9.88 -8.35 2.35
C ALA A 249 -8.78 -9.30 2.87
N ALA A 250 -8.59 -9.34 4.19
CA ALA A 250 -7.61 -10.23 4.83
C ALA A 250 -7.91 -11.72 4.58
N SER A 251 -9.20 -12.10 4.61
CA SER A 251 -9.62 -13.49 4.37
C SER A 251 -9.48 -13.91 2.91
N ALA A 252 -9.65 -12.97 1.97
CA ALA A 252 -9.54 -13.21 0.54
C ALA A 252 -8.08 -13.33 0.06
N ALA A 253 -7.13 -12.80 0.84
CA ALA A 253 -5.70 -12.82 0.53
C ALA A 253 -4.86 -13.22 1.76
N PRO A 254 -5.00 -14.46 2.29
CA PRO A 254 -4.37 -14.87 3.54
C PRO A 254 -2.83 -14.96 3.45
N ASP A 255 -2.28 -15.11 2.24
CA ASP A 255 -0.83 -15.16 2.01
C ASP A 255 -0.22 -13.75 1.85
N GLU A 256 -1.03 -12.70 1.73
CA GLU A 256 -0.60 -11.31 1.68
C GLU A 256 -0.46 -10.74 3.09
N GLY A 257 0.71 -10.94 3.72
CA GLY A 257 0.97 -10.51 5.10
C GLY A 257 0.64 -9.03 5.37
N VAL A 258 0.87 -8.16 4.38
CA VAL A 258 0.53 -6.73 4.44
C VAL A 258 -0.98 -6.49 4.49
N ILE A 259 -1.77 -7.22 3.69
CA ILE A 259 -3.24 -7.13 3.71
C ILE A 259 -3.76 -7.66 5.04
N VAL A 260 -3.28 -8.81 5.50
CA VAL A 260 -3.73 -9.42 6.75
C VAL A 260 -3.45 -8.52 7.96
N ALA A 261 -2.24 -8.00 8.08
CA ALA A 261 -1.85 -7.14 9.20
C ALA A 261 -2.63 -5.82 9.22
N ASN A 262 -2.73 -5.14 8.07
CA ASN A 262 -3.42 -3.86 7.99
C ASN A 262 -4.95 -4.01 8.00
N GLY A 263 -5.48 -5.12 7.50
CA GLY A 263 -6.90 -5.48 7.63
C GLY A 263 -7.28 -5.62 9.10
N GLN A 264 -6.49 -6.36 9.89
CA GLN A 264 -6.72 -6.45 11.33
C GLN A 264 -6.61 -5.10 12.03
N LEU A 265 -5.62 -4.29 11.67
CA LEU A 265 -5.50 -2.94 12.20
C LEU A 265 -6.74 -2.09 11.86
N ALA A 266 -7.23 -2.12 10.62
CA ALA A 266 -8.43 -1.39 10.22
C ALA A 266 -9.66 -1.84 11.02
N ILE A 267 -9.83 -3.14 11.28
CA ILE A 267 -10.90 -3.69 12.14
C ILE A 267 -10.83 -3.09 13.54
N ASP A 268 -9.66 -3.19 14.20
CA ASP A 268 -9.48 -2.74 15.58
C ASP A 268 -9.75 -1.23 15.72
N ARG A 269 -9.35 -0.46 14.71
CA ARG A 269 -9.52 0.99 14.66
C ARG A 269 -10.97 1.39 14.39
N ALA A 270 -11.65 0.72 13.46
CA ALA A 270 -13.07 0.95 13.21
C ALA A 270 -13.93 0.63 14.45
N GLN A 271 -13.65 -0.49 15.14
CA GLN A 271 -14.33 -0.85 16.39
C GLN A 271 -14.04 0.15 17.52
N SER A 272 -12.81 0.67 17.59
CA SER A 272 -12.43 1.70 18.56
C SER A 272 -13.16 3.02 18.29
N ALA A 273 -13.31 3.41 17.02
CA ALA A 273 -14.14 4.54 16.61
C ALA A 273 -15.61 4.35 17.01
N ALA A 274 -16.19 3.18 16.70
CA ALA A 274 -17.57 2.83 17.07
C ALA A 274 -17.82 2.91 18.58
N LYS A 275 -16.87 2.43 19.38
CA LYS A 275 -16.93 2.50 20.84
C LYS A 275 -16.95 3.95 21.34
N ALA A 276 -16.07 4.80 20.81
CA ALA A 276 -16.02 6.21 21.15
C ALA A 276 -17.30 6.94 20.71
N ALA A 277 -17.78 6.68 19.49
CA ALA A 277 -19.05 7.24 18.99
C ALA A 277 -20.25 6.80 19.83
N THR A 278 -20.29 5.54 20.28
CA THR A 278 -21.34 5.03 21.18
C THR A 278 -21.36 5.78 22.51
N GLN A 279 -20.19 6.11 23.06
CA GLN A 279 -20.08 6.92 24.27
C GLN A 279 -20.51 8.36 24.00
N ALA A 280 -20.08 8.94 22.88
CA ALA A 280 -20.48 10.29 22.47
C ALA A 280 -22.00 10.41 22.31
N ARG A 281 -22.65 9.40 21.73
CA ARG A 281 -24.11 9.33 21.64
C ARG A 281 -24.79 9.38 23.00
N ALA A 282 -24.27 8.65 23.99
CA ALA A 282 -24.82 8.66 25.34
C ALA A 282 -24.74 10.06 25.98
N GLU A 283 -23.62 10.76 25.78
CA GLU A 283 -23.45 12.15 26.22
C GLU A 283 -24.38 13.10 25.45
N ALA A 284 -24.52 12.96 24.13
CA ALA A 284 -25.44 13.77 23.32
C ALA A 284 -26.92 13.56 23.73
N LEU A 285 -27.32 12.33 24.05
CA LEU A 285 -28.64 12.03 24.62
C LEU A 285 -28.84 12.72 25.99
N ALA A 286 -27.81 12.75 26.83
CA ALA A 286 -27.86 13.47 28.11
C ALA A 286 -27.95 15.00 27.91
N ALA A 287 -27.22 15.56 26.94
CA ALA A 287 -27.33 16.97 26.56
C ALA A 287 -28.75 17.32 26.08
N ARG A 288 -29.34 16.46 25.25
CA ARG A 288 -30.73 16.62 24.76
C ARG A 288 -31.76 16.57 25.89
N ALA A 289 -31.54 15.73 26.90
CA ALA A 289 -32.42 15.62 28.07
C ALA A 289 -32.20 16.73 29.11
N SER A 290 -31.17 17.57 28.96
CA SER A 290 -30.85 18.62 29.93
C SER A 290 -31.94 19.69 30.00
N THR A 291 -32.16 20.24 31.19
CA THR A 291 -33.03 21.40 31.44
C THR A 291 -32.25 22.69 31.69
N ASP A 292 -30.93 22.63 31.57
CA ASP A 292 -30.01 23.74 31.84
C ASP A 292 -28.94 23.83 30.74
N VAL A 293 -28.66 25.05 30.27
CA VAL A 293 -27.70 25.29 29.18
C VAL A 293 -26.29 24.86 29.58
N ALA A 294 -25.85 25.18 30.80
CA ALA A 294 -24.50 24.85 31.23
C ALA A 294 -24.32 23.34 31.38
N VAL A 295 -25.31 22.63 31.92
CA VAL A 295 -25.29 21.17 32.02
C VAL A 295 -25.32 20.52 30.63
N GLY A 296 -26.15 21.01 29.71
CA GLY A 296 -26.20 20.51 28.34
C GLY A 296 -24.86 20.67 27.62
N LYS A 297 -24.19 21.81 27.82
CA LYS A 297 -22.85 22.07 27.27
C LYS A 297 -21.75 21.19 27.85
N ILE A 298 -21.84 20.80 29.14
CA ILE A 298 -20.88 19.85 29.72
C ILE A 298 -20.97 18.52 28.98
N HIS A 299 -22.19 18.01 28.80
CA HIS A 299 -22.40 16.75 28.09
C HIS A 299 -21.96 16.83 26.63
N ILE A 300 -22.31 17.89 25.89
CA ILE A 300 -21.86 17.98 24.49
C ILE A 300 -20.35 18.20 24.36
N GLY A 301 -19.71 18.87 25.32
CA GLY A 301 -18.26 18.95 25.41
C GLY A 301 -17.61 17.56 25.53
N ASN A 302 -18.15 16.70 26.40
CA ASN A 302 -17.70 15.31 26.51
C ASN A 302 -17.94 14.53 25.21
N ALA A 303 -19.11 14.70 24.58
CA ALA A 303 -19.44 14.07 23.31
C ALA A 303 -18.43 14.47 22.22
N ARG A 304 -18.08 15.75 22.13
CA ARG A 304 -17.08 16.27 21.19
C ARG A 304 -15.70 15.65 21.41
N ASP A 305 -15.23 15.54 22.65
CA ASP A 305 -13.93 14.94 22.94
C ASP A 305 -13.88 13.46 22.53
N LEU A 306 -14.99 12.75 22.75
CA LEU A 306 -15.14 11.35 22.31
C LEU A 306 -15.22 11.24 20.78
N LEU A 307 -15.88 12.17 20.09
CA LEU A 307 -15.91 12.20 18.62
C LEU A 307 -14.55 12.54 18.02
N ASN A 308 -13.78 13.45 18.62
CA ASN A 308 -12.40 13.71 18.21
C ASN A 308 -11.52 12.47 18.35
N LYS A 309 -11.70 11.71 19.43
CA LYS A 309 -11.05 10.39 19.55
C LYS A 309 -11.52 9.43 18.46
N ALA A 310 -12.83 9.36 18.21
CA ALA A 310 -13.38 8.50 17.15
C ALA A 310 -12.80 8.86 15.78
N LEU A 311 -12.60 10.15 15.50
CA LEU A 311 -12.03 10.64 14.25
C LEU A 311 -10.57 10.22 14.07
N GLY A 312 -9.78 10.26 15.15
CA GLY A 312 -8.41 9.75 15.15
C GLY A 312 -8.36 8.25 14.85
N GLU A 313 -9.24 7.46 15.47
CA GLU A 313 -9.34 6.02 15.20
C GLU A 313 -9.84 5.74 13.77
N ALA A 314 -10.86 6.45 13.29
CA ALA A 314 -11.35 6.33 11.91
C ALA A 314 -10.30 6.73 10.87
N SER A 315 -9.49 7.76 11.17
CA SER A 315 -8.34 8.15 10.34
C SER A 315 -7.31 7.03 10.26
N ASN A 316 -6.99 6.40 11.38
CA ASN A 316 -6.09 5.26 11.42
C ASN A 316 -6.68 4.04 10.69
N ALA A 317 -7.99 3.81 10.77
CA ALA A 317 -8.66 2.75 10.01
C ALA A 317 -8.55 2.97 8.51
N TYR A 318 -8.73 4.21 8.05
CA TYR A 318 -8.54 4.58 6.64
C TYR A 318 -7.08 4.40 6.19
N THR A 319 -6.10 4.90 6.95
CA THR A 319 -4.68 4.73 6.60
C THR A 319 -4.28 3.25 6.58
N ALA A 320 -4.79 2.44 7.51
CA ALA A 320 -4.60 0.99 7.46
C ALA A 320 -5.26 0.40 6.20
N SER A 321 -6.43 0.89 5.81
CA SER A 321 -7.10 0.46 4.57
C SER A 321 -6.30 0.78 3.32
N GLN A 322 -5.65 1.95 3.26
CA GLN A 322 -4.70 2.30 2.20
C GLN A 322 -3.48 1.37 2.21
N ALA A 323 -2.92 1.13 3.40
CA ALA A 323 -1.72 0.33 3.58
C ALA A 323 -1.90 -1.14 3.14
N MET A 324 -3.12 -1.69 3.15
CA MET A 324 -3.40 -3.00 2.55
C MET A 324 -3.04 -3.05 1.06
N GLY A 325 -3.17 -1.93 0.36
CA GLY A 325 -2.80 -1.77 -1.05
C GLY A 325 -1.30 -1.63 -1.31
N THR A 326 -0.44 -1.67 -0.28
CA THR A 326 1.01 -1.54 -0.46
C THR A 326 1.58 -2.72 -1.22
N TYR A 327 2.22 -2.44 -2.35
CA TYR A 327 2.98 -3.39 -3.14
C TYR A 327 4.27 -3.76 -2.39
N THR A 328 4.51 -5.05 -2.16
CA THR A 328 5.75 -5.61 -1.61
C THR A 328 6.59 -6.10 -2.77
N ILE A 329 7.62 -5.32 -3.11
CA ILE A 329 8.39 -5.49 -4.33
C ILE A 329 9.49 -6.52 -4.10
N ALA A 330 9.56 -7.48 -5.00
CA ALA A 330 10.57 -8.53 -5.05
C ALA A 330 10.87 -8.87 -6.52
N PRO A 331 12.01 -9.53 -6.82
CA PRO A 331 12.31 -9.97 -8.17
C PRO A 331 11.24 -10.94 -8.68
N PRO A 332 11.00 -11.01 -10.00
CA PRO A 332 10.11 -12.00 -10.55
C PRO A 332 10.59 -13.41 -10.15
N PRO A 333 9.67 -14.36 -9.91
CA PRO A 333 10.08 -15.73 -9.62
C PRO A 333 10.96 -16.26 -10.76
N PRO A 334 12.07 -16.94 -10.46
CA PRO A 334 13.04 -17.34 -11.48
C PRO A 334 12.38 -18.19 -12.57
N THR A 335 12.50 -17.75 -13.82
CA THR A 335 12.03 -18.49 -14.99
C THR A 335 13.09 -19.50 -15.42
N GLY A 336 13.14 -20.66 -14.74
CA GLY A 336 14.06 -21.74 -15.07
C GLY A 336 14.41 -22.63 -13.89
N ASP A 337 14.85 -23.86 -14.15
CA ASP A 337 15.29 -24.80 -13.11
C ASP A 337 16.52 -24.23 -12.38
N TYR A 338 16.33 -23.84 -11.11
CA TYR A 338 17.34 -23.28 -10.21
C TYR A 338 18.59 -24.15 -10.07
N ASN A 339 18.52 -25.42 -10.48
CA ASN A 339 19.66 -26.33 -10.47
C ASN A 339 20.65 -26.13 -11.61
N VAL A 340 20.30 -25.42 -12.69
CA VAL A 340 21.18 -25.27 -13.88
C VAL A 340 22.50 -24.57 -13.56
N PRO A 341 22.54 -23.40 -12.89
CA PRO A 341 23.81 -22.78 -12.50
C PRO A 341 24.59 -23.61 -11.48
N THR A 342 23.90 -24.30 -10.56
CA THR A 342 24.53 -25.18 -9.56
C THR A 342 25.16 -26.41 -10.20
N LEU A 343 24.49 -27.02 -11.19
CA LEU A 343 24.98 -28.14 -11.99
C LEU A 343 26.16 -27.74 -12.88
N ALA A 344 26.13 -26.54 -13.46
CA ALA A 344 27.26 -25.98 -14.20
C ALA A 344 28.49 -25.79 -13.29
N LEU A 345 28.30 -25.29 -12.07
CA LEU A 345 29.37 -25.16 -11.09
C LEU A 345 29.93 -26.53 -10.66
N LEU A 346 29.05 -27.51 -10.40
CA LEU A 346 29.42 -28.87 -10.02
C LEU A 346 30.20 -29.58 -11.13
N THR A 347 29.77 -29.43 -12.38
CA THR A 347 30.47 -30.00 -13.54
C THR A 347 31.83 -29.35 -13.77
N LEU A 348 31.97 -28.04 -13.53
CA LEU A 348 33.24 -27.34 -13.65
C LEU A 348 34.22 -27.78 -12.54
N LEU A 349 33.75 -27.95 -11.30
CA LEU A 349 34.52 -28.50 -10.19
C LEU A 349 34.95 -29.96 -10.45
N ILE A 350 34.07 -30.81 -10.96
CA ILE A 350 34.39 -32.19 -11.35
C ILE A 350 35.40 -32.22 -12.50
N GLY A 351 35.25 -31.36 -13.50
CA GLY A 351 36.19 -31.23 -14.63
C GLY A 351 37.60 -30.82 -14.16
N ALA A 352 37.68 -29.86 -13.25
CA ALA A 352 38.94 -29.44 -12.64
C ALA A 352 39.59 -30.57 -11.82
N ALA A 353 38.80 -31.31 -11.01
CA ALA A 353 39.29 -32.45 -10.25
C ALA A 353 39.81 -33.59 -11.16
N LEU A 354 39.11 -33.86 -12.27
CA LEU A 354 39.52 -34.86 -13.25
C LEU A 354 40.81 -34.46 -13.98
N LEU A 355 41.00 -33.19 -14.32
CA LEU A 355 42.24 -32.69 -14.91
C LEU A 355 43.44 -32.82 -13.95
N VAL A 356 43.24 -32.53 -12.66
CA VAL A 356 44.28 -32.71 -11.63
C VAL A 356 44.60 -34.19 -11.42
N SER A 357 43.60 -35.07 -11.38
CA SER A 357 43.82 -36.51 -11.20
C SER A 357 44.39 -37.20 -12.44
N GLY A 358 44.02 -36.78 -13.66
CA GLY A 358 44.47 -37.38 -14.92
C GLY A 358 45.96 -37.14 -15.22
N THR A 359 46.53 -36.04 -14.71
CA THR A 359 47.97 -35.77 -14.81
C THR A 359 48.81 -36.65 -13.87
N LEU A 360 48.22 -37.25 -12.83
CA LEU A 360 48.91 -38.17 -11.91
C LEU A 360 49.01 -39.59 -12.46
N VAL A 361 48.18 -39.99 -13.43
CA VAL A 361 48.10 -41.38 -13.93
C VAL A 361 49.07 -41.66 -15.09
N PHE A 362 49.56 -40.65 -15.80
CA PHE A 362 50.52 -40.83 -16.91
C PHE A 362 51.98 -40.61 -16.47
N ARG A 363 52.48 -41.46 -15.57
CA ARG A 363 53.92 -41.65 -15.37
C ARG A 363 54.26 -43.14 -15.51
N HIS A 364 54.19 -43.65 -16.73
CA HIS A 364 54.73 -44.98 -17.02
C HIS A 364 56.23 -44.83 -17.32
N ASP A 365 57.05 -45.21 -16.35
CA ASP A 365 58.48 -45.35 -16.56
C ASP A 365 58.71 -46.38 -17.69
N ARG A 366 59.48 -45.98 -18.70
CA ARG A 366 60.18 -46.89 -19.60
C ARG A 366 61.63 -46.91 -19.17
N ALA A 367 62.01 -47.88 -18.36
CA ALA A 367 63.40 -48.30 -18.24
C ALA A 367 63.68 -49.37 -19.30
N ALA A 368 64.69 -49.11 -20.10
CA ALA A 368 65.26 -50.03 -21.09
C ALA A 368 66.27 -50.98 -20.42
N SER A 369 66.46 -52.13 -21.08
CA SER A 369 67.45 -53.21 -20.90
C SER A 369 67.42 -54.00 -19.59
#